data_AF-A0A951LGQ7-F1
#
_entry.id   AF-A0A951LGQ7-F1
#
_cell.length_a   1.000
_cell.length_b   1.000
_cell.length_c   1.000
_cell.angle_alpha   90.00
_cell.angle_beta   90.00
_cell.angle_gamma   90.00
#
_symmetry.space_group_name_H-M   'P 1'
#
loop_
_entity.id
_entity.type
_entity.pdbx_description
1 polymer ?
#
loop_
_entity_poly.entity_id
_entity_poly.type
_entity_poly.pdbx_seq_one_letter_code
_entity_poly.pdbx_strand_id
1 'polypeptide(L)'
;MPGGPDGKYCLPSAIHINLRAGGRGQTYLQSGWAGPELRHTWTVGNRSIIHLPLKHDFAVDYALSVTIISIASPPEIHRQRLKVEVNGHRVGAVVIRQPCQLEFLIEYQLLKGKGTAEIVFLLPDACAPCEWGHNSDNRQLALGIKEVAFIPIDLMPVAARFQSIDHNVKGFSDQDVFSSLQSLGINCELGFVQRLAGAEPLDLFRWAHVPLRILLDGLDHGFEGFGAPENIRIEEDDATEFQVVDTKYGFRNHSFAFARDGATKDDIFRRETTRLPWLVRNLIDDLKFADRLFVYHDAGQCSIVEMRALLSAIRQYGSSWLLWVALAPSSDRAGEVALLTVGLIRGYVRSFQAVGNVATFFENQQDWLAVGRRAFEIWQRHREPEEEDIE
;
A
#
# COMPACT_ATOMS: atom_id res chain seq x y z
N MET A 1 -19.66 -24.43 -46.89
CA MET A 1 -19.72 -25.18 -45.62
C MET A 1 -19.47 -24.19 -44.49
N PRO A 2 -20.48 -23.85 -43.68
CA PRO A 2 -20.32 -22.95 -42.54
C PRO A 2 -20.07 -23.74 -41.24
N GLY A 3 -19.26 -23.16 -40.35
CA GLY A 3 -19.04 -23.57 -38.96
C GLY A 3 -17.73 -22.96 -38.46
N GLY A 4 -17.67 -22.09 -37.46
CA GLY A 4 -18.65 -21.35 -36.67
C GLY A 4 -17.91 -20.20 -35.94
N PRO A 5 -18.60 -19.23 -35.33
CA PRO A 5 -17.99 -18.17 -34.53
C PRO A 5 -17.72 -18.65 -33.09
N ASP A 6 -16.90 -17.88 -32.37
CA ASP A 6 -16.66 -17.91 -30.92
C ASP A 6 -15.50 -18.75 -30.37
N GLY A 7 -14.52 -18.00 -29.87
CA GLY A 7 -13.39 -18.46 -29.06
C GLY A 7 -12.56 -17.28 -28.55
N LYS A 8 -13.19 -16.14 -28.24
CA LYS A 8 -12.51 -15.05 -27.51
C LYS A 8 -12.44 -15.47 -26.05
N TYR A 9 -11.22 -15.68 -25.54
CA TYR A 9 -10.95 -15.84 -24.12
C TYR A 9 -11.53 -14.64 -23.35
N CYS A 10 -12.67 -14.82 -22.66
CA CYS A 10 -13.14 -13.86 -21.68
C CYS A 10 -12.23 -13.96 -20.45
N LEU A 11 -11.30 -13.01 -20.31
CA LEU A 11 -10.58 -12.79 -19.06
C LEU A 11 -11.61 -12.55 -17.93
N PRO A 12 -11.36 -12.99 -16.69
CA PRO A 12 -12.16 -12.57 -15.55
C PRO A 12 -12.05 -11.05 -15.46
N SER A 13 -13.18 -10.38 -15.59
CA SER A 13 -13.28 -8.94 -15.39
C SER A 13 -13.39 -8.64 -13.91
N ALA A 14 -12.85 -7.50 -13.48
CA ALA A 14 -13.14 -6.98 -12.15
C ALA A 14 -14.66 -6.78 -11.97
N ILE A 15 -15.17 -7.13 -10.79
CA ILE A 15 -16.59 -6.96 -10.44
C ILE A 15 -16.66 -5.87 -9.38
N HIS A 16 -17.32 -4.76 -9.70
CA HIS A 16 -17.53 -3.65 -8.77
C HIS A 16 -18.98 -3.62 -8.26
N ILE A 17 -19.15 -3.67 -6.94
CA ILE A 17 -20.42 -3.70 -6.22
C ILE A 17 -20.58 -2.35 -5.52
N ASN A 18 -21.24 -1.40 -6.19
CA ASN A 18 -21.48 -0.06 -5.65
C ASN A 18 -22.71 -0.08 -4.71
N LEU A 19 -22.48 0.24 -3.44
CA LEU A 19 -23.45 0.16 -2.35
C LEU A 19 -24.18 1.48 -2.08
N ARG A 20 -23.97 2.54 -2.85
CA ARG A 20 -24.74 3.79 -2.68
C ARG A 20 -26.16 3.66 -3.24
N ALA A 21 -27.05 4.59 -2.88
CA ALA A 21 -28.37 4.71 -3.49
C ALA A 21 -28.26 4.88 -5.03
N GLY A 22 -29.06 4.11 -5.77
CA GLY A 22 -28.96 4.06 -7.24
C GLY A 22 -27.82 3.18 -7.79
N GLY A 23 -26.98 2.63 -6.91
CA GLY A 23 -26.04 1.56 -7.26
C GLY A 23 -26.76 0.24 -7.58
N ARG A 24 -26.01 -0.73 -8.11
CA ARG A 24 -26.49 -2.11 -8.35
C ARG A 24 -26.07 -3.08 -7.25
N GLY A 25 -25.43 -2.59 -6.18
CA GLY A 25 -24.83 -3.43 -5.16
C GLY A 25 -25.84 -4.10 -4.22
N GLN A 26 -27.03 -3.53 -4.12
CA GLN A 26 -28.10 -3.91 -3.20
C GLN A 26 -28.64 -5.31 -3.48
N THR A 27 -28.54 -5.79 -4.73
CA THR A 27 -28.94 -7.17 -5.09
C THR A 27 -28.01 -8.23 -4.51
N TYR A 28 -26.81 -7.85 -4.06
CA TYR A 28 -25.82 -8.74 -3.46
C TYR A 28 -25.81 -8.66 -1.93
N LEU A 29 -26.45 -7.64 -1.35
CA LEU A 29 -26.55 -7.47 0.09
C LEU A 29 -27.55 -8.48 0.67
N GLN A 30 -27.13 -9.18 1.70
CA GLN A 30 -27.98 -10.08 2.48
C GLN A 30 -28.28 -9.43 3.84
N SER A 31 -28.08 -10.13 4.95
CA SER A 31 -28.32 -9.57 6.28
C SER A 31 -27.23 -8.59 6.73
N GLY A 32 -27.57 -7.71 7.68
CA GLY A 32 -26.63 -6.83 8.37
C GLY A 32 -26.30 -5.54 7.62
N TRP A 33 -27.25 -5.02 6.84
CA TRP A 33 -27.10 -3.77 6.10
C TRP A 33 -28.31 -2.86 6.35
N ALA A 34 -28.06 -1.56 6.41
CA ALA A 34 -29.12 -0.55 6.39
C ALA A 34 -29.69 -0.37 4.98
N GLY A 35 -30.73 0.45 4.85
CA GLY A 35 -31.12 0.99 3.55
C GLY A 35 -29.99 1.84 2.94
N PRO A 36 -29.84 1.86 1.61
CA PRO A 36 -28.76 2.59 0.96
C PRO A 36 -28.94 4.11 1.10
N GLU A 37 -27.85 4.79 1.41
CA GLU A 37 -27.77 6.25 1.50
C GLU A 37 -27.06 6.81 0.25
N LEU A 38 -27.07 8.13 0.08
CA LEU A 38 -26.58 8.80 -1.14
C LEU A 38 -25.14 8.41 -1.52
N ARG A 39 -24.26 8.18 -0.52
CA ARG A 39 -22.83 7.94 -0.74
C ARG A 39 -22.38 6.51 -0.41
N HIS A 40 -23.12 5.76 0.40
CA HIS A 40 -22.74 4.45 0.94
C HIS A 40 -23.94 3.69 1.49
N THR A 41 -23.71 2.46 1.93
CA THR A 41 -24.63 1.73 2.82
C THR A 41 -23.92 1.42 4.13
N TRP A 42 -24.62 1.59 5.26
CA TRP A 42 -24.09 1.21 6.56
C TRP A 42 -24.22 -0.30 6.80
N THR A 43 -23.18 -0.89 7.37
CA THR A 43 -23.28 -2.17 8.07
C THR A 43 -24.07 -2.01 9.37
N VAL A 44 -24.92 -2.97 9.69
CA VAL A 44 -25.77 -2.98 10.89
C VAL A 44 -25.58 -4.26 11.69
N GLY A 45 -25.33 -4.13 12.98
CA GLY A 45 -25.02 -5.21 13.90
C GLY A 45 -23.58 -5.68 13.78
N ASN A 46 -23.28 -6.81 14.43
CA ASN A 46 -21.92 -7.38 14.49
C ASN A 46 -21.56 -8.23 13.26
N ARG A 47 -22.46 -8.38 12.30
CA ARG A 47 -22.29 -9.27 11.15
C ARG A 47 -23.06 -8.78 9.92
N SER A 48 -22.34 -8.56 8.82
CA SER A 48 -22.89 -8.17 7.52
C SER A 48 -22.46 -9.14 6.42
N ILE A 49 -23.36 -9.50 5.52
CA ILE A 49 -23.09 -10.52 4.48
C ILE A 49 -23.31 -9.95 3.09
N ILE A 50 -22.37 -10.23 2.18
CA ILE A 50 -22.55 -10.09 0.73
C ILE A 50 -22.54 -11.49 0.12
N HIS A 51 -23.47 -11.76 -0.80
CA HIS A 51 -23.46 -12.94 -1.65
C HIS A 51 -23.23 -12.52 -3.09
N LEU A 52 -22.10 -12.93 -3.65
CA LEU A 52 -21.74 -12.68 -5.05
C LEU A 52 -21.81 -14.00 -5.84
N PRO A 53 -22.82 -14.18 -6.72
CA PRO A 53 -22.85 -15.33 -7.62
C PRO A 53 -21.64 -15.36 -8.55
N LEU A 54 -20.94 -16.49 -8.60
CA LEU A 54 -19.79 -16.68 -9.47
C LEU A 54 -20.26 -17.44 -10.72
N LYS A 55 -20.29 -16.76 -11.86
CA LYS A 55 -20.77 -17.35 -13.13
C LYS A 55 -19.80 -18.37 -13.73
N HIS A 56 -18.52 -18.28 -13.36
CA HIS A 56 -17.47 -19.16 -13.86
C HIS A 56 -16.45 -19.45 -12.76
N ASP A 57 -15.94 -20.67 -12.73
CA ASP A 57 -14.87 -21.09 -11.83
C ASP A 57 -13.52 -20.74 -12.48
N PHE A 58 -13.15 -19.46 -12.43
CA PHE A 58 -11.83 -19.03 -12.90
C PHE A 58 -10.78 -19.43 -11.86
N ALA A 59 -9.77 -20.17 -12.29
CA ALA A 59 -8.62 -20.55 -11.46
C ALA A 59 -7.67 -19.36 -11.22
N VAL A 60 -8.20 -18.30 -10.59
CA VAL A 60 -7.48 -17.06 -10.29
C VAL A 60 -7.78 -16.62 -8.87
N ASP A 61 -6.77 -16.03 -8.24
CA ASP A 61 -6.95 -15.33 -6.97
C ASP A 61 -7.57 -13.95 -7.23
N TYR A 62 -8.27 -13.42 -6.24
CA TYR A 62 -8.88 -12.10 -6.29
C TYR A 62 -8.39 -11.25 -5.12
N ALA A 63 -8.27 -9.93 -5.30
CA ALA A 63 -8.32 -9.01 -4.16
C ALA A 63 -9.75 -8.54 -3.99
N LEU A 64 -10.22 -8.61 -2.75
CA LEU A 64 -11.41 -7.96 -2.27
C LEU A 64 -11.04 -6.55 -1.81
N SER A 65 -11.30 -5.56 -2.66
CA SER A 65 -11.18 -4.15 -2.31
C SER A 65 -12.46 -3.67 -1.64
N VAL A 66 -12.35 -2.98 -0.50
CA VAL A 66 -13.48 -2.44 0.27
C VAL A 66 -13.24 -0.95 0.51
N THR A 67 -14.09 -0.10 -0.05
CA THR A 67 -14.01 1.35 0.08
C THR A 67 -14.93 1.84 1.19
N ILE A 68 -14.33 2.28 2.29
CA ILE A 68 -15.00 2.73 3.51
C ILE A 68 -14.92 4.25 3.58
N ILE A 69 -16.07 4.91 3.65
CA ILE A 69 -16.14 6.37 3.63
C ILE A 69 -16.60 6.99 4.95
N SER A 70 -17.12 6.18 5.87
CA SER A 70 -17.52 6.60 7.22
C SER A 70 -17.32 5.48 8.22
N ILE A 71 -17.07 5.83 9.47
CA ILE A 71 -17.06 4.90 10.61
C ILE A 71 -17.99 5.42 11.70
N ALA A 72 -18.72 4.52 12.35
CA ALA A 72 -19.46 4.81 13.56
C ALA A 72 -18.61 4.34 14.74
N SER A 73 -18.16 5.26 15.59
CA SER A 73 -17.39 4.90 16.79
C SER A 73 -17.54 5.98 17.85
N PRO A 74 -17.57 5.63 19.14
CA PRO A 74 -17.54 6.62 20.22
C PRO A 74 -16.30 7.51 20.12
N PRO A 75 -16.40 8.82 20.46
CA PRO A 75 -15.28 9.76 20.38
C PRO A 75 -14.03 9.30 21.14
N GLU A 76 -14.19 8.57 22.24
CA GLU A 76 -13.10 8.12 23.12
C GLU A 76 -12.36 6.89 22.57
N ILE A 77 -13.05 6.06 21.78
CA ILE A 77 -12.50 4.80 21.26
C ILE A 77 -11.94 5.02 19.85
N HIS A 78 -12.64 5.80 19.02
CA HIS A 78 -12.27 6.20 17.66
C HIS A 78 -11.69 5.06 16.80
N ARG A 79 -12.30 3.86 16.90
CA ARG A 79 -11.91 2.69 16.11
C ARG A 79 -13.08 1.73 15.87
N GLN A 80 -12.96 0.96 14.80
CA GLN A 80 -13.77 -0.21 14.48
C GLN A 80 -12.85 -1.36 14.13
N ARG A 81 -12.96 -2.50 14.81
CA ARG A 81 -12.31 -3.74 14.37
C ARG A 81 -13.15 -4.39 13.29
N LEU A 82 -12.49 -4.77 12.20
CA LEU A 82 -13.09 -5.55 11.12
C LEU A 82 -12.36 -6.89 11.01
N LYS A 83 -13.12 -7.99 10.90
CA LYS A 83 -12.62 -9.24 10.34
C LYS A 83 -13.42 -9.59 9.11
N VAL A 84 -12.74 -10.11 8.09
CA VAL A 84 -13.36 -10.53 6.84
C VAL A 84 -13.19 -12.03 6.67
N GLU A 85 -14.28 -12.69 6.36
CA GLU A 85 -14.30 -14.11 5.99
C GLU A 85 -14.87 -14.27 4.58
N VAL A 86 -14.34 -15.25 3.85
CA VAL A 86 -14.87 -15.67 2.54
C VAL A 86 -15.15 -17.15 2.60
N ASN A 87 -16.41 -17.52 2.31
CA ASN A 87 -16.88 -18.91 2.36
C ASN A 87 -16.46 -19.63 3.66
N GLY A 88 -16.62 -18.94 4.80
CA GLY A 88 -16.30 -19.43 6.14
C GLY A 88 -14.82 -19.42 6.54
N HIS A 89 -13.92 -18.92 5.70
CA HIS A 89 -12.48 -18.85 6.00
C HIS A 89 -12.05 -17.39 6.21
N ARG A 90 -11.33 -17.10 7.29
CA ARG A 90 -10.84 -15.74 7.58
C ARG A 90 -9.76 -15.34 6.58
N VAL A 91 -10.02 -14.26 5.84
CA VAL A 91 -9.09 -13.67 4.85
C VAL A 91 -8.37 -12.43 5.36
N GLY A 92 -8.85 -11.80 6.45
CA GLY A 92 -8.15 -10.69 7.07
C GLY A 92 -8.77 -10.15 8.34
N ALA A 93 -8.00 -9.33 9.05
CA ALA A 93 -8.45 -8.59 10.22
C ALA A 93 -7.69 -7.25 10.28
N VAL A 94 -8.39 -6.16 10.60
CA VAL A 94 -7.82 -4.80 10.62
C VAL A 94 -8.53 -3.92 11.64
N VAL A 95 -7.82 -2.90 12.15
CA VAL A 95 -8.39 -1.86 13.02
C VAL A 95 -8.52 -0.56 12.22
N ILE A 96 -9.75 -0.14 11.99
CA ILE A 96 -10.10 1.01 11.16
C ILE A 96 -10.34 2.20 12.06
N ARG A 97 -9.68 3.33 11.79
CA ARG A 97 -9.79 4.56 12.59
C ARG A 97 -10.30 5.76 11.80
N GLN A 98 -10.37 5.61 10.48
CA GLN A 98 -10.79 6.67 9.57
C GLN A 98 -11.29 6.05 8.26
N PRO A 99 -11.98 6.83 7.40
CA PRO A 99 -12.26 6.44 6.03
C PRO A 99 -10.98 5.94 5.33
N CYS A 100 -11.08 4.80 4.66
CA CYS A 100 -9.93 4.15 4.03
C CYS A 100 -10.39 3.16 2.94
N GLN A 101 -9.43 2.66 2.17
CA GLN A 101 -9.62 1.55 1.25
C GLN A 101 -8.79 0.37 1.73
N LEU A 102 -9.42 -0.79 1.88
CA LEU A 102 -8.80 -2.03 2.34
C LEU A 102 -8.75 -3.04 1.21
N GLU A 103 -7.71 -3.86 1.15
CA GLU A 103 -7.63 -5.00 0.23
C GLU A 103 -7.35 -6.30 0.98
N PHE A 104 -8.11 -7.36 0.68
CA PHE A 104 -7.92 -8.70 1.22
C PHE A 104 -7.68 -9.71 0.10
N LEU A 105 -6.70 -10.61 0.27
CA LEU A 105 -6.51 -11.74 -0.65
C LEU A 105 -7.65 -12.74 -0.50
N ILE A 106 -8.24 -13.12 -1.63
CA ILE A 106 -9.11 -14.28 -1.76
C ILE A 106 -8.40 -15.29 -2.65
N GLU A 107 -7.88 -16.34 -2.03
CA GLU A 107 -7.31 -17.47 -2.76
C GLU A 107 -8.40 -18.20 -3.53
N TYR A 108 -8.10 -18.60 -4.77
CA TYR A 108 -8.97 -19.37 -5.65
C TYR A 108 -9.58 -20.60 -4.95
N GLN A 109 -8.81 -21.26 -4.08
CA GLN A 109 -9.27 -22.46 -3.36
C GLN A 109 -10.49 -22.19 -2.47
N LEU A 110 -10.67 -20.96 -1.99
CA LEU A 110 -11.84 -20.56 -1.21
C LEU A 110 -13.11 -20.46 -2.06
N LEU A 111 -12.95 -20.22 -3.38
CA LEU A 111 -14.06 -20.03 -4.33
C LEU A 111 -14.38 -21.29 -5.13
N LYS A 112 -13.37 -22.15 -5.33
CA LYS A 112 -13.44 -23.36 -6.15
C LYS A 112 -14.68 -24.21 -5.84
N GLY A 113 -15.50 -24.45 -6.86
CA GLY A 113 -16.68 -25.30 -6.78
C GLY A 113 -17.81 -24.79 -5.86
N LYS A 114 -17.77 -23.53 -5.39
CA LYS A 114 -18.80 -22.97 -4.51
C LYS A 114 -20.00 -22.37 -5.26
N GLY A 115 -19.79 -21.91 -6.49
CA GLY A 115 -20.81 -21.21 -7.30
C GLY A 115 -21.22 -19.81 -6.76
N THR A 116 -20.73 -19.44 -5.58
CA THR A 116 -20.94 -18.14 -4.94
C THR A 116 -19.72 -17.80 -4.08
N ALA A 117 -19.44 -16.51 -3.95
CA ALA A 117 -18.57 -15.97 -2.91
C ALA A 117 -19.46 -15.36 -1.82
N GLU A 118 -19.52 -16.01 -0.65
CA GLU A 118 -20.09 -15.43 0.55
C GLU A 118 -18.99 -14.65 1.29
N ILE A 119 -19.18 -13.33 1.41
CA ILE A 119 -18.28 -12.44 2.14
C ILE A 119 -18.97 -12.03 3.42
N VAL A 120 -18.31 -12.28 4.55
CA VAL A 120 -18.82 -11.94 5.88
C VAL A 120 -17.90 -10.89 6.50
N PHE A 121 -18.49 -9.75 6.84
CA PHE A 121 -17.86 -8.72 7.65
C PHE A 121 -18.27 -8.94 9.11
N LEU A 122 -17.31 -9.22 9.97
CA LEU A 122 -17.50 -9.32 11.43
C LEU A 122 -17.04 -8.04 12.09
N LEU A 123 -17.95 -7.43 12.84
CA LEU A 123 -17.87 -6.04 13.30
C LEU A 123 -18.16 -5.99 14.82
N PRO A 124 -17.25 -6.52 15.65
CA PRO A 124 -17.47 -6.66 17.09
C PRO A 124 -17.65 -5.34 17.84
N ASP A 125 -17.27 -4.21 17.23
CA ASP A 125 -17.36 -2.89 17.83
C ASP A 125 -18.57 -2.08 17.32
N ALA A 126 -19.50 -2.71 16.57
CA ALA A 126 -20.73 -2.05 16.13
C ALA A 126 -21.50 -1.48 17.33
N CYS A 127 -22.02 -0.26 17.16
CA CYS A 127 -22.53 0.54 18.26
C CYS A 127 -23.58 1.53 17.73
N ALA A 128 -24.54 1.97 18.56
CA ALA A 128 -25.58 2.90 18.11
C ALA A 128 -25.29 4.36 18.43
N PRO A 129 -25.31 5.31 17.47
CA PRO A 129 -25.00 6.72 17.71
C PRO A 129 -25.68 7.38 18.91
N CYS A 130 -26.89 6.95 19.25
CA CYS A 130 -27.59 7.42 20.44
C CYS A 130 -26.95 7.01 21.78
N GLU A 131 -26.17 5.93 21.82
CA GLU A 131 -25.49 5.41 23.03
C GLU A 131 -24.35 6.32 23.52
N TRP A 132 -23.77 7.13 22.64
CA TRP A 132 -22.76 8.15 22.99
C TRP A 132 -23.23 9.57 22.66
N GLY A 133 -24.55 9.79 22.64
CA GLY A 133 -25.15 11.12 22.56
C GLY A 133 -24.91 11.88 21.26
N HIS A 134 -24.56 11.20 20.17
CA HIS A 134 -24.29 11.86 18.89
C HIS A 134 -25.57 12.34 18.20
N ASN A 135 -26.59 11.48 18.12
CA ASN A 135 -27.92 11.80 17.59
C ASN A 135 -28.96 10.75 18.04
N SER A 136 -30.15 10.75 17.44
CA SER A 136 -31.24 9.81 17.78
C SER A 136 -31.19 8.47 17.04
N ASP A 137 -30.16 8.21 16.23
CA ASP A 137 -30.01 6.97 15.47
C ASP A 137 -29.68 5.81 16.43
N ASN A 138 -30.58 4.82 16.46
CA ASN A 138 -30.50 3.65 17.33
C ASN A 138 -29.98 2.39 16.60
N ARG A 139 -29.60 2.49 15.33
CA ARG A 139 -29.02 1.39 14.58
C ARG A 139 -27.63 1.09 15.14
N GLN A 140 -27.30 -0.18 15.36
CA GLN A 140 -25.95 -0.62 15.73
C GLN A 140 -25.03 -0.52 14.50
N LEU A 141 -24.47 0.65 14.22
CA LEU A 141 -23.66 0.94 13.05
C LEU A 141 -22.18 0.60 13.29
N ALA A 142 -21.46 0.26 12.21
CA ALA A 142 -19.99 0.12 12.25
C ALA A 142 -19.31 0.85 11.11
N LEU A 143 -19.47 0.40 9.86
CA LEU A 143 -18.78 0.93 8.68
C LEU A 143 -19.77 1.41 7.63
N GLY A 144 -19.53 2.60 7.08
CA GLY A 144 -20.21 3.12 5.91
C GLY A 144 -19.43 2.74 4.65
N ILE A 145 -19.91 1.73 3.92
CA ILE A 145 -19.20 1.14 2.78
C ILE A 145 -19.80 1.69 1.48
N LYS A 146 -18.95 2.31 0.66
CA LYS A 146 -19.31 2.84 -0.67
C LYS A 146 -19.29 1.77 -1.74
N GLU A 147 -18.24 0.95 -1.76
CA GLU A 147 -18.00 -0.03 -2.81
C GLU A 147 -17.26 -1.24 -2.27
N VAL A 148 -17.60 -2.42 -2.81
CA VAL A 148 -16.82 -3.64 -2.68
C VAL A 148 -16.46 -4.10 -4.09
N ALA A 149 -15.19 -4.41 -4.35
CA ALA A 149 -14.73 -4.85 -5.66
C ALA A 149 -13.93 -6.16 -5.57
N PHE A 150 -14.16 -7.04 -6.53
CA PHE A 150 -13.39 -8.26 -6.75
C PHE A 150 -12.49 -8.04 -7.94
N ILE A 151 -11.19 -7.96 -7.70
CA ILE A 151 -10.19 -7.64 -8.71
C ILE A 151 -9.28 -8.86 -8.87
N PRO A 152 -9.33 -9.58 -10.01
CA PRO A 152 -8.39 -10.66 -10.29
C PRO A 152 -6.94 -10.21 -10.04
N ILE A 153 -6.18 -11.00 -9.30
CA ILE A 153 -4.79 -10.69 -8.93
C ILE A 153 -3.85 -10.94 -10.10
N ASP A 154 -4.12 -11.97 -10.89
CA ASP A 154 -3.46 -12.23 -12.15
C ASP A 154 -4.52 -12.43 -13.23
N LEU A 155 -4.64 -11.42 -14.09
CA LEU A 155 -4.90 -11.52 -15.53
C LEU A 155 -4.85 -10.11 -16.13
N MET A 156 -3.63 -9.61 -16.34
CA MET A 156 -3.41 -8.58 -17.35
C MET A 156 -2.41 -9.08 -18.39
N PRO A 157 -2.76 -9.04 -19.69
CA PRO A 157 -1.76 -8.90 -20.74
C PRO A 157 -1.06 -7.56 -20.53
N VAL A 158 0.26 -7.62 -20.49
CA VAL A 158 1.22 -6.51 -20.42
C VAL A 158 1.02 -5.44 -21.51
N ALA A 159 0.18 -5.66 -22.52
CA ALA A 159 0.13 -4.85 -23.73
C ALA A 159 -0.67 -3.53 -23.65
N ALA A 160 -1.41 -3.24 -22.56
CA ALA A 160 -2.20 -2.02 -22.48
C ALA A 160 -1.64 -1.05 -21.43
N ARG A 161 -0.77 -0.14 -21.93
CA ARG A 161 -0.35 1.18 -21.38
C ARG A 161 1.17 1.35 -21.31
N PHE A 162 1.81 1.19 -22.46
CA PHE A 162 3.09 1.84 -22.71
C PHE A 162 2.87 2.91 -23.78
N GLN A 163 2.73 4.16 -23.36
CA GLN A 163 3.10 5.25 -24.23
C GLN A 163 4.55 5.60 -23.89
N SER A 164 5.40 5.77 -24.90
CA SER A 164 6.73 6.34 -24.71
C SER A 164 6.55 7.69 -24.02
N ILE A 165 7.01 7.80 -22.78
CA ILE A 165 7.11 9.09 -22.12
C ILE A 165 8.56 9.54 -22.23
N ASP A 166 8.74 10.80 -22.63
CA ASP A 166 10.03 11.45 -22.73
C ASP A 166 10.83 11.26 -21.45
N HIS A 167 12.16 11.28 -21.56
CA HIS A 167 13.05 11.14 -20.40
C HIS A 167 12.94 12.29 -19.39
N ASN A 168 12.13 13.32 -19.67
CA ASN A 168 11.86 14.46 -18.79
C ASN A 168 10.36 14.55 -18.51
N VAL A 169 10.01 14.48 -17.22
CA VAL A 169 8.68 14.85 -16.74
C VAL A 169 8.50 16.34 -17.00
N LYS A 170 7.56 16.73 -17.87
CA LYS A 170 7.32 18.16 -18.18
C LYS A 170 7.11 18.94 -16.89
N GLY A 171 7.95 19.94 -16.66
CA GLY A 171 7.84 20.86 -15.52
C GLY A 171 8.56 20.43 -14.24
N PHE A 172 9.20 19.25 -14.20
CA PHE A 172 9.92 18.77 -13.01
C PHE A 172 11.36 18.38 -13.36
N SER A 173 12.32 18.78 -12.53
CA SER A 173 13.69 18.28 -12.60
C SER A 173 13.80 16.89 -11.99
N ASP A 174 14.90 16.19 -12.25
CA ASP A 174 15.22 14.94 -11.56
C ASP A 174 15.25 15.12 -10.04
N GLN A 175 15.79 16.25 -9.57
CA GLN A 175 15.83 16.56 -8.15
C GLN A 175 14.41 16.63 -7.57
N ASP A 176 13.46 17.25 -8.27
CA ASP A 176 12.06 17.35 -7.83
C ASP A 176 11.40 15.96 -7.78
N VAL A 177 11.57 15.19 -8.86
CA VAL A 177 11.03 13.82 -8.96
C VAL A 177 11.55 12.97 -7.80
N PHE A 178 12.86 12.87 -7.64
CA PHE A 178 13.48 11.97 -6.66
C PHE A 178 13.36 12.46 -5.21
N SER A 179 13.16 13.77 -4.99
CA SER A 179 12.75 14.30 -3.68
C SER A 179 11.32 13.90 -3.31
N SER A 180 10.45 13.62 -4.30
CA SER A 180 9.07 13.20 -4.06
C SER A 180 8.94 11.70 -3.79
N LEU A 181 9.95 10.90 -4.16
CA LEU A 181 10.01 9.47 -3.85
C LEU A 181 10.52 9.27 -2.41
N GLN A 182 9.92 8.33 -1.67
CA GLN A 182 10.32 8.00 -0.31
C GLN A 182 10.54 6.48 -0.17
N SER A 183 11.74 6.08 0.25
CA SER A 183 12.07 4.66 0.47
C SER A 183 11.27 4.10 1.65
N LEU A 184 10.82 2.85 1.52
CA LEU A 184 10.30 2.03 2.62
C LEU A 184 11.31 0.99 3.13
N GLY A 185 12.57 1.07 2.68
CA GLY A 185 13.71 0.63 3.49
C GLY A 185 14.26 -0.77 3.29
N ILE A 186 13.99 -1.48 2.19
CA ILE A 186 14.67 -2.78 1.99
C ILE A 186 16.20 -2.62 1.99
N ASN A 187 16.73 -1.61 1.30
CA ASN A 187 18.15 -1.26 1.37
C ASN A 187 18.36 0.22 0.99
N CYS A 188 19.63 0.61 0.86
CA CYS A 188 20.08 1.97 0.57
C CYS A 188 20.05 2.38 -0.91
N GLU A 189 19.64 1.49 -1.82
CA GLU A 189 19.84 1.64 -3.26
C GLU A 189 19.11 2.87 -3.83
N LEU A 190 17.84 3.07 -3.44
CA LEU A 190 17.10 4.27 -3.81
C LEU A 190 17.77 5.54 -3.25
N GLY A 191 18.34 5.48 -2.04
CA GLY A 191 19.04 6.62 -1.43
C GLY A 191 20.22 7.12 -2.28
N PHE A 192 20.95 6.19 -2.92
CA PHE A 192 22.02 6.52 -3.86
C PHE A 192 21.49 7.03 -5.21
N VAL A 193 20.39 6.47 -5.72
CA VAL A 193 19.73 6.99 -6.92
C VAL A 193 19.24 8.42 -6.71
N GLN A 194 18.65 8.72 -5.55
CA GLN A 194 18.25 10.08 -5.16
C GLN A 194 19.45 11.02 -5.16
N ARG A 195 20.57 10.62 -4.55
CA ARG A 195 21.79 11.42 -4.53
C ARG A 195 22.33 11.69 -5.94
N LEU A 196 22.28 10.71 -6.84
CA LEU A 196 22.65 10.88 -8.26
C LEU A 196 21.75 11.91 -8.96
N ALA A 197 20.46 11.91 -8.65
CA ALA A 197 19.48 12.88 -9.14
C ALA A 197 19.58 14.26 -8.46
N GLY A 198 20.55 14.48 -7.55
CA GLY A 198 20.69 15.71 -6.78
C GLY A 198 19.69 15.87 -5.64
N ALA A 199 18.93 14.82 -5.31
CA ALA A 199 17.95 14.80 -4.22
C ALA A 199 18.56 14.26 -2.92
N GLU A 200 18.32 14.98 -1.81
CA GLU A 200 18.77 14.60 -0.46
C GLU A 200 17.61 14.65 0.56
N PRO A 201 16.51 13.89 0.35
CA PRO A 201 15.39 13.93 1.28
C PRO A 201 15.76 13.32 2.64
N LEU A 202 15.13 13.84 3.69
CA LEU A 202 15.28 13.40 5.07
C LEU A 202 14.19 12.38 5.42
N ASP A 203 14.31 11.18 4.85
CA ASP A 203 13.32 10.11 5.04
C ASP A 203 13.79 9.07 6.08
N LEU A 204 12.84 8.51 6.82
CA LEU A 204 13.11 7.55 7.88
C LEU A 204 13.90 6.33 7.39
N PHE A 205 13.50 5.77 6.26
CA PHE A 205 14.03 4.49 5.76
C PHE A 205 14.98 4.62 4.57
N ARG A 206 15.47 5.83 4.28
CA ARG A 206 16.38 6.06 3.15
C ARG A 206 17.65 5.22 3.20
N TRP A 207 18.15 5.00 4.41
CA TRP A 207 19.41 4.29 4.68
C TRP A 207 19.21 3.08 5.59
N ALA A 208 17.99 2.55 5.57
CA ALA A 208 17.57 1.45 6.42
C ALA A 208 17.63 0.11 5.69
N HIS A 209 17.73 -0.96 6.46
CA HIS A 209 17.32 -2.30 6.06
C HIS A 209 16.08 -2.73 6.86
N VAL A 210 14.99 -3.00 6.15
CA VAL A 210 13.61 -3.12 6.65
C VAL A 210 12.93 -4.26 5.88
N PRO A 211 12.95 -5.49 6.41
CA PRO A 211 12.21 -6.60 5.82
C PRO A 211 10.70 -6.33 5.81
N LEU A 212 9.98 -6.81 4.78
CA LEU A 212 8.54 -6.54 4.60
C LEU A 212 7.72 -6.81 5.86
N ARG A 213 7.95 -7.97 6.51
CA ARG A 213 7.18 -8.38 7.69
C ARG A 213 7.31 -7.36 8.83
N ILE A 214 8.50 -6.82 9.02
CA ILE A 214 8.77 -5.83 10.06
C ILE A 214 8.18 -4.48 9.67
N LEU A 215 8.24 -4.11 8.39
CA LEU A 215 7.60 -2.90 7.88
C LEU A 215 6.08 -2.93 8.12
N LEU A 216 5.42 -4.04 7.79
CA LEU A 216 3.99 -4.22 8.00
C LEU A 216 3.63 -4.13 9.48
N ASP A 217 4.40 -4.76 10.36
CA ASP A 217 4.20 -4.68 11.81
C ASP A 217 4.37 -3.25 12.35
N GLY A 218 5.37 -2.52 11.86
CA GLY A 218 5.57 -1.11 12.19
C GLY A 218 4.43 -0.22 11.71
N LEU A 219 3.93 -0.45 10.49
CA LEU A 219 2.77 0.26 9.93
C LEU A 219 1.49 -0.05 10.71
N ASP A 220 1.26 -1.28 11.15
CA ASP A 220 0.07 -1.64 11.92
C ASP A 220 0.06 -1.00 13.32
N HIS A 221 1.24 -0.77 13.90
CA HIS A 221 1.41 -0.20 15.24
C HIS A 221 1.85 1.28 15.24
N GLY A 222 1.86 1.94 14.08
CA GLY A 222 2.27 3.34 13.95
C GLY A 222 3.70 3.62 14.43
N PHE A 223 4.58 2.62 14.34
CA PHE A 223 5.95 2.66 14.82
C PHE A 223 6.09 3.10 16.29
N GLU A 224 5.10 2.79 17.14
CA GLU A 224 5.12 3.15 18.55
C GLU A 224 6.45 2.72 19.20
N GLY A 225 7.11 3.62 19.93
CA GLY A 225 8.38 3.34 20.63
C GLY A 225 9.61 3.25 19.73
N PHE A 226 9.48 3.35 18.40
CA PHE A 226 10.63 3.43 17.51
C PHE A 226 11.42 4.71 17.79
N GLY A 227 12.74 4.58 17.91
CA GLY A 227 13.62 5.70 18.21
C GLY A 227 13.61 6.16 19.67
N ALA A 228 12.93 5.44 20.57
CA ALA A 228 13.02 5.68 22.01
C ALA A 228 14.42 5.28 22.53
N PRO A 229 15.01 6.02 23.50
CA PRO A 229 16.36 5.74 24.02
C PRO A 229 16.56 4.28 24.48
N GLU A 230 15.55 3.68 25.11
CA GLU A 230 15.57 2.29 25.57
C GLU A 230 15.55 1.26 24.43
N ASN A 231 15.10 1.67 23.24
CA ASN A 231 14.98 0.80 22.07
C ASN A 231 16.12 0.98 21.07
N ILE A 232 17.04 1.93 21.26
CA ILE A 232 18.17 2.18 20.36
C ILE A 232 19.45 1.53 20.89
N ARG A 233 20.20 0.87 20.01
CA ARG A 233 21.59 0.45 20.24
C ARG A 233 22.49 0.97 19.12
N ILE A 234 23.71 1.34 19.49
CA ILE A 234 24.76 1.73 18.54
C ILE A 234 25.79 0.60 18.45
N GLU A 235 25.85 -0.04 17.29
CA GLU A 235 26.81 -1.08 16.97
C GLU A 235 27.90 -0.50 16.05
N GLU A 236 29.09 -1.11 16.03
CA GLU A 236 30.16 -0.74 15.10
C GLU A 236 30.37 -1.93 14.17
N ASP A 237 30.46 -1.67 12.86
CA ASP A 237 30.74 -2.71 11.87
C ASP A 237 32.24 -2.85 11.57
N ASP A 238 32.60 -3.85 10.76
CA ASP A 238 33.99 -4.12 10.37
C ASP A 238 34.63 -2.95 9.59
N ALA A 239 33.82 -2.08 8.98
CA ALA A 239 34.25 -0.88 8.29
C ALA A 239 34.36 0.34 9.23
N THR A 240 34.27 0.13 10.55
CA THR A 240 34.28 1.15 11.61
C THR A 240 33.09 2.12 11.55
N GLU A 241 32.06 1.84 10.77
CA GLU A 241 30.84 2.65 10.77
C GLU A 241 30.00 2.32 11.99
N PHE A 242 29.47 3.34 12.66
CA PHE A 242 28.42 3.13 13.64
C PHE A 242 27.09 2.85 12.93
N GLN A 243 26.44 1.75 13.29
CA GLN A 243 25.13 1.35 12.83
C GLN A 243 24.12 1.59 13.96
N VAL A 244 22.95 2.12 13.59
CA VAL A 244 21.86 2.37 14.53
C VAL A 244 20.90 1.21 14.45
N VAL A 245 20.71 0.50 15.56
CA VAL A 245 19.83 -0.67 15.64
C VAL A 245 18.64 -0.34 16.52
N ASP A 246 17.45 -0.38 15.95
CA ASP A 246 16.20 -0.39 16.70
C ASP A 246 15.92 -1.83 17.18
N THR A 247 15.80 -2.00 18.49
CA THR A 247 15.66 -3.31 19.12
C THR A 247 14.20 -3.77 19.25
N LYS A 248 13.23 -2.86 19.04
CA LYS A 248 11.81 -3.18 19.13
C LYS A 248 11.32 -3.87 17.86
N TYR A 249 11.64 -3.28 16.71
CA TYR A 249 11.24 -3.76 15.40
C TYR A 249 12.40 -4.44 14.67
N GLY A 250 13.66 -4.20 15.05
CA GLY A 250 14.82 -4.85 14.44
C GLY A 250 15.38 -4.12 13.22
N PHE A 251 15.07 -2.84 13.06
CA PHE A 251 15.58 -2.03 11.95
C PHE A 251 17.05 -1.67 12.16
N ARG A 252 17.82 -1.66 11.07
CA ARG A 252 19.21 -1.21 11.06
C ARG A 252 19.38 -0.04 10.09
N ASN A 253 20.06 1.02 10.53
CA ASN A 253 20.33 2.22 9.74
C ASN A 253 21.82 2.55 9.72
N HIS A 254 22.31 2.91 8.53
CA HIS A 254 23.62 3.55 8.38
C HIS A 254 23.60 4.93 9.05
N SER A 255 24.59 5.18 9.91
CA SER A 255 24.76 6.49 10.54
C SER A 255 25.64 7.42 9.69
N PHE A 256 26.42 6.85 8.76
CA PHE A 256 27.50 7.50 8.02
C PHE A 256 28.53 8.21 8.91
N ALA A 257 28.69 7.75 10.15
CA ALA A 257 29.69 8.24 11.08
C ALA A 257 30.63 7.10 11.47
N PHE A 258 31.92 7.34 11.37
CA PHE A 258 32.94 6.31 11.52
C PHE A 258 33.84 6.56 12.72
N ALA A 259 34.16 5.50 13.46
CA ALA A 259 35.09 5.55 14.58
C ALA A 259 36.49 6.03 14.14
N ARG A 260 36.93 5.62 12.94
CA ARG A 260 38.21 6.08 12.34
C ARG A 260 38.28 7.59 12.10
N ASP A 261 37.14 8.26 11.98
CA ASP A 261 37.04 9.72 11.77
C ASP A 261 36.80 10.47 13.10
N GLY A 262 36.86 9.78 14.23
CA GLY A 262 36.72 10.35 15.58
C GLY A 262 35.29 10.47 16.10
N ALA A 263 34.30 9.89 15.40
CA ALA A 263 32.94 9.80 15.94
C ALA A 263 32.89 8.88 17.17
N THR A 264 31.93 9.10 18.07
CA THR A 264 31.72 8.23 19.24
C THR A 264 30.30 7.66 19.26
N LYS A 265 30.11 6.51 19.91
CA LYS A 265 28.79 5.89 20.07
C LYS A 265 27.80 6.82 20.78
N ASP A 266 28.26 7.58 21.77
CA ASP A 266 27.43 8.52 22.53
C ASP A 266 26.94 9.70 21.67
N ASP A 267 27.76 10.17 20.72
CA ASP A 267 27.35 11.21 19.78
C ASP A 267 26.25 10.72 18.85
N ILE A 268 26.40 9.49 18.32
CA ILE A 268 25.39 8.89 17.44
C ILE A 268 24.12 8.61 18.23
N PHE A 269 24.23 8.06 19.44
CA PHE A 269 23.08 7.81 20.30
C PHE A 269 22.26 9.08 20.54
N ARG A 270 22.89 10.18 20.99
CA ARG A 270 22.22 11.46 21.23
C ARG A 270 21.57 12.05 19.98
N ARG A 271 22.25 11.94 18.84
CA ARG A 271 21.74 12.39 17.53
C ARG A 271 20.47 11.63 17.16
N GLU A 272 20.50 10.30 17.24
CA GLU A 272 19.41 9.45 16.76
C GLU A 272 18.20 9.41 17.70
N THR A 273 18.40 9.50 19.02
CA THR A 273 17.28 9.64 19.98
C THR A 273 16.47 10.91 19.77
N THR A 274 17.05 11.92 19.11
CA THR A 274 16.36 13.16 18.72
C THR A 274 15.76 13.05 17.33
N ARG A 275 16.53 12.52 16.38
CA ARG A 275 16.20 12.48 14.95
C ARG A 275 15.13 11.44 14.60
N LEU A 276 15.23 10.22 15.13
CA LEU A 276 14.35 9.11 14.74
C LEU A 276 12.87 9.35 15.10
N PRO A 277 12.51 9.84 16.30
CA PRO A 277 11.11 10.14 16.61
C PRO A 277 10.52 11.25 15.73
N TRP A 278 11.34 12.18 15.24
CA TRP A 278 10.91 13.18 14.27
C TRP A 278 10.67 12.56 12.89
N LEU A 279 11.58 11.71 12.41
CA LEU A 279 11.43 11.01 11.13
C LEU A 279 10.21 10.07 11.10
N VAL A 280 9.87 9.43 12.20
CA VAL A 280 8.61 8.66 12.32
C VAL A 280 7.40 9.57 12.14
N ARG A 281 7.36 10.71 12.83
CA ARG A 281 6.25 11.66 12.66
C ARG A 281 6.14 12.15 11.22
N ASN A 282 7.27 12.50 10.59
CA ASN A 282 7.29 12.92 9.19
C ASN A 282 6.77 11.82 8.26
N LEU A 283 7.20 10.56 8.44
CA LEU A 283 6.68 9.43 7.66
C LEU A 283 5.16 9.27 7.81
N ILE A 284 4.65 9.34 9.05
CA ILE A 284 3.21 9.22 9.31
C ILE A 284 2.44 10.38 8.67
N ASP A 285 2.98 11.59 8.67
CA ASP A 285 2.36 12.74 8.01
C ASP A 285 2.40 12.60 6.48
N ASP A 286 3.53 12.20 5.90
CA ASP A 286 3.68 11.91 4.47
C ASP A 286 2.66 10.84 4.00
N LEU A 287 2.43 9.80 4.82
CA LEU A 287 1.43 8.77 4.58
C LEU A 287 0.00 9.34 4.61
N LYS A 288 -0.32 10.15 5.63
CA LYS A 288 -1.67 10.75 5.78
C LYS A 288 -2.02 11.70 4.64
N PHE A 289 -1.10 12.58 4.27
CA PHE A 289 -1.34 13.60 3.24
C PHE A 289 -1.13 13.07 1.82
N ALA A 290 -0.59 11.85 1.68
CA ALA A 290 -0.29 11.22 0.39
C ALA A 290 0.61 12.11 -0.50
N ASP A 291 1.57 12.79 0.15
CA ASP A 291 2.43 13.78 -0.48
C ASP A 291 3.68 13.20 -1.12
N ARG A 292 3.94 11.90 -0.90
CA ARG A 292 5.09 11.17 -1.41
C ARG A 292 4.65 9.95 -2.19
N LEU A 293 5.46 9.57 -3.19
CA LEU A 293 5.38 8.26 -3.82
C LEU A 293 6.27 7.28 -3.04
N PHE A 294 5.65 6.36 -2.31
CA PHE A 294 6.39 5.39 -1.52
C PHE A 294 7.00 4.33 -2.42
N VAL A 295 8.25 3.96 -2.16
CA VAL A 295 8.99 3.02 -3.00
C VAL A 295 9.39 1.81 -2.18
N TYR A 296 9.04 0.63 -2.69
CA TYR A 296 9.46 -0.64 -2.13
C TYR A 296 10.04 -1.52 -3.24
N HIS A 297 11.14 -2.18 -2.95
CA HIS A 297 11.76 -3.15 -3.82
C HIS A 297 12.39 -4.20 -2.95
N ASP A 298 12.37 -5.46 -3.35
CA ASP A 298 12.94 -6.53 -2.53
C ASP A 298 13.75 -7.52 -3.37
N ALA A 299 14.29 -6.99 -4.46
CA ALA A 299 14.94 -7.76 -5.50
C ALA A 299 14.05 -8.84 -6.15
N GLY A 300 12.72 -8.65 -6.13
CA GLY A 300 11.77 -9.52 -6.81
C GLY A 300 11.40 -10.77 -6.01
N GLN A 301 11.60 -10.78 -4.69
CA GLN A 301 11.19 -11.90 -3.83
C GLN A 301 9.69 -11.82 -3.48
N CYS A 302 9.09 -10.63 -3.53
CA CYS A 302 7.73 -10.35 -3.12
C CYS A 302 6.77 -10.71 -4.24
N SER A 303 5.69 -11.32 -3.84
CA SER A 303 4.51 -11.53 -4.66
C SER A 303 3.68 -10.25 -4.79
N ILE A 304 2.81 -10.20 -5.80
CA ILE A 304 1.79 -9.14 -5.91
C ILE A 304 0.86 -9.10 -4.69
N VAL A 305 0.62 -10.24 -4.04
CA VAL A 305 -0.17 -10.35 -2.81
C VAL A 305 0.47 -9.53 -1.69
N GLU A 306 1.76 -9.72 -1.47
CA GLU A 306 2.54 -9.01 -0.46
C GLU A 306 2.56 -7.49 -0.73
N MET A 307 2.64 -7.09 -2.00
CA MET A 307 2.63 -5.67 -2.37
C MET A 307 1.25 -5.03 -2.21
N ARG A 308 0.16 -5.77 -2.45
CA ARG A 308 -1.20 -5.32 -2.12
C ARG A 308 -1.40 -5.21 -0.61
N ALA A 309 -0.83 -6.13 0.18
CA ALA A 309 -0.85 -6.01 1.64
C ALA A 309 -0.10 -4.77 2.12
N LEU A 310 1.07 -4.48 1.55
CA LEU A 310 1.82 -3.25 1.85
C LEU A 310 1.05 -2.00 1.44
N LEU A 311 0.48 -1.98 0.24
CA LEU A 311 -0.37 -0.88 -0.22
C LEU A 311 -1.57 -0.66 0.72
N SER A 312 -2.22 -1.74 1.14
CA SER A 312 -3.33 -1.67 2.11
C SER A 312 -2.84 -1.11 3.44
N ALA A 313 -1.65 -1.50 3.92
CA ALA A 313 -1.09 -1.03 5.18
C ALA A 313 -0.79 0.48 5.15
N ILE A 314 -0.12 0.99 4.10
CA ILE A 314 0.12 2.43 3.97
C ILE A 314 -1.20 3.20 3.80
N ARG A 315 -2.20 2.60 3.15
CA ARG A 315 -3.52 3.23 2.94
C ARG A 315 -4.44 3.26 4.16
N GLN A 316 -4.04 2.60 5.25
CA GLN A 316 -4.71 2.82 6.53
C GLN A 316 -4.52 4.27 7.04
N TYR A 317 -3.47 4.95 6.57
CA TYR A 317 -3.14 6.33 6.97
C TYR A 317 -3.71 7.41 6.05
N GLY A 318 -3.76 7.16 4.75
CA GLY A 318 -4.21 8.12 3.75
C GLY A 318 -4.26 7.50 2.35
N SER A 319 -4.53 8.29 1.31
CA SER A 319 -4.61 7.80 -0.08
C SER A 319 -3.24 7.64 -0.75
N SER A 320 -2.25 7.13 -0.02
CA SER A 320 -0.86 7.01 -0.49
C SER A 320 -0.73 6.05 -1.69
N TRP A 321 0.37 6.22 -2.42
CA TRP A 321 0.73 5.42 -3.58
C TRP A 321 2.02 4.65 -3.32
N LEU A 322 2.10 3.45 -3.89
CA LEU A 322 3.24 2.54 -3.82
C LEU A 322 3.80 2.30 -5.23
N LEU A 323 5.09 2.53 -5.38
CA LEU A 323 5.92 2.04 -6.46
C LEU A 323 6.64 0.78 -6.00
N TRP A 324 6.24 -0.36 -6.56
CA TRP A 324 6.95 -1.63 -6.41
C TRP A 324 7.98 -1.79 -7.52
N VAL A 325 9.26 -1.80 -7.19
CA VAL A 325 10.33 -2.06 -8.17
C VAL A 325 10.73 -3.54 -8.12
N ALA A 326 10.68 -4.20 -9.28
CA ALA A 326 10.93 -5.63 -9.45
C ALA A 326 12.00 -5.90 -10.50
N LEU A 327 12.52 -7.12 -10.52
CA LEU A 327 13.41 -7.57 -11.61
C LEU A 327 12.63 -7.61 -12.92
N ALA A 328 13.25 -7.06 -13.97
CA ALA A 328 12.71 -7.12 -15.31
C ALA A 328 12.64 -8.59 -15.80
N PRO A 329 11.51 -9.02 -16.39
CA PRO A 329 11.39 -10.38 -16.94
C PRO A 329 12.34 -10.61 -18.13
N SER A 330 12.76 -9.52 -18.79
CA SER A 330 13.78 -9.50 -19.83
C SER A 330 14.45 -8.12 -19.85
N SER A 331 15.68 -8.04 -20.34
CA SER A 331 16.53 -6.84 -20.25
C SER A 331 16.01 -5.64 -21.04
N ASP A 332 15.21 -5.86 -22.09
CA ASP A 332 14.51 -4.85 -22.89
C ASP A 332 13.36 -4.18 -22.13
N ARG A 333 12.85 -4.83 -21.08
CA ARG A 333 11.73 -4.34 -20.25
C ARG A 333 12.19 -3.44 -19.09
N ALA A 334 13.50 -3.29 -18.91
CA ALA A 334 14.05 -2.46 -17.85
C ALA A 334 13.76 -0.97 -18.07
N GLY A 335 13.47 -0.26 -16.98
CA GLY A 335 12.98 1.12 -17.02
C GLY A 335 11.46 1.23 -17.21
N GLU A 336 10.77 0.17 -17.63
CA GLU A 336 9.32 0.22 -17.83
C GLU A 336 8.55 0.27 -16.51
N VAL A 337 7.36 0.89 -16.55
CA VAL A 337 6.41 0.92 -15.44
C VAL A 337 5.01 0.55 -15.91
N ALA A 338 4.23 -0.09 -15.05
CA ALA A 338 2.84 -0.45 -15.29
C ALA A 338 1.98 -0.10 -14.08
N LEU A 339 0.83 0.55 -14.31
CA LEU A 339 -0.19 0.74 -13.28
C LEU A 339 -0.94 -0.58 -13.07
N LEU A 340 -0.77 -1.22 -11.92
CA LEU A 340 -1.45 -2.50 -11.62
C LEU A 340 -2.86 -2.27 -11.07
N THR A 341 -3.01 -1.26 -10.23
CA THR A 341 -4.27 -0.76 -9.71
C THR A 341 -4.06 0.70 -9.28
N VAL A 342 -5.12 1.47 -9.07
CA VAL A 342 -4.99 2.84 -8.54
C VAL A 342 -4.23 2.77 -7.21
N GLY A 343 -3.07 3.44 -7.12
CA GLY A 343 -2.17 3.36 -5.97
C GLY A 343 -1.01 2.39 -6.06
N LEU A 344 -1.00 1.48 -7.04
CA LEU A 344 0.08 0.51 -7.20
C LEU A 344 0.68 0.60 -8.59
N ILE A 345 1.92 1.07 -8.64
CA ILE A 345 2.75 1.08 -9.85
C ILE A 345 3.80 0.00 -9.70
N ARG A 346 4.04 -0.79 -10.74
CA ARG A 346 5.17 -1.72 -10.82
C ARG A 346 6.20 -1.19 -11.79
N GLY A 347 7.45 -1.03 -11.35
CA GLY A 347 8.59 -0.69 -12.19
C GLY A 347 9.56 -1.85 -12.34
N TYR A 348 10.33 -1.87 -13.42
CA TYR A 348 11.29 -2.94 -13.71
C TYR A 348 12.73 -2.44 -13.82
N VAL A 349 13.68 -3.11 -13.17
CA VAL A 349 15.12 -2.87 -13.30
C VAL A 349 15.86 -4.16 -13.67
N ARG A 350 17.02 -4.09 -14.34
CA ARG A 350 17.77 -5.30 -14.74
C ARG A 350 18.37 -6.05 -13.56
N SER A 351 18.77 -5.35 -12.51
CA SER A 351 19.37 -5.93 -11.33
C SER A 351 19.16 -5.04 -10.11
N PHE A 352 19.37 -5.63 -8.93
CA PHE A 352 19.48 -4.92 -7.67
C PHE A 352 20.85 -5.10 -7.07
N GLN A 353 21.23 -4.20 -6.18
CA GLN A 353 22.43 -4.38 -5.37
C GLN A 353 22.16 -5.38 -4.24
N ALA A 354 23.17 -6.20 -3.92
CA ALA A 354 23.06 -7.16 -2.83
C ALA A 354 22.83 -6.44 -1.50
N VAL A 355 21.94 -7.00 -0.67
CA VAL A 355 21.68 -6.50 0.68
C VAL A 355 23.00 -6.45 1.46
N GLY A 356 23.31 -5.30 2.06
CA GLY A 356 24.53 -5.09 2.83
C GLY A 356 25.79 -4.77 2.02
N ASN A 357 25.72 -4.74 0.68
CA ASN A 357 26.82 -4.32 -0.18
C ASN A 357 26.31 -3.42 -1.31
N VAL A 358 25.97 -2.19 -0.94
CA VAL A 358 25.38 -1.18 -1.83
C VAL A 358 26.43 -0.13 -2.16
N ALA A 359 26.84 -0.08 -3.42
CA ALA A 359 27.76 0.91 -3.96
C ALA A 359 27.04 2.20 -4.39
N THR A 360 27.77 3.31 -4.30
CA THR A 360 27.29 4.64 -4.74
C THR A 360 26.99 4.70 -6.24
N PHE A 361 27.76 3.98 -7.06
CA PHE A 361 27.58 3.87 -8.50
C PHE A 361 27.44 2.41 -8.89
N PHE A 362 26.43 2.08 -9.69
CA PHE A 362 26.16 0.71 -10.12
C PHE A 362 25.58 0.66 -11.54
N GLU A 363 25.80 -0.46 -12.23
CA GLU A 363 25.61 -0.64 -13.67
C GLU A 363 24.20 -0.28 -14.18
N ASN A 364 23.18 -0.45 -13.33
CA ASN A 364 21.77 -0.32 -13.70
C ASN A 364 21.05 0.89 -13.06
N GLN A 365 21.80 1.90 -12.60
CA GLN A 365 21.23 3.15 -12.05
C GLN A 365 20.29 3.88 -13.01
N GLN A 366 20.55 3.79 -14.31
CA GLN A 366 19.71 4.43 -15.32
C GLN A 366 18.30 3.82 -15.38
N ASP A 367 18.16 2.52 -15.06
CA ASP A 367 16.86 1.87 -15.02
C ASP A 367 16.02 2.43 -13.88
N TRP A 368 16.63 2.65 -12.71
CA TRP A 368 15.99 3.30 -11.57
C TRP A 368 15.56 4.74 -11.88
N LEU A 369 16.42 5.51 -12.56
CA LEU A 369 16.06 6.85 -13.00
C LEU A 369 14.83 6.84 -13.93
N ALA A 370 14.82 5.93 -14.91
CA ALA A 370 13.69 5.78 -15.82
C ALA A 370 12.41 5.33 -15.10
N VAL A 371 12.49 4.35 -14.20
CA VAL A 371 11.35 3.89 -13.38
C VAL A 371 10.80 5.02 -12.53
N GLY A 372 11.66 5.77 -11.82
CA GLY A 372 11.24 6.85 -10.93
C GLY A 372 10.49 7.95 -11.66
N ARG A 373 11.02 8.43 -12.80
CA ARG A 373 10.38 9.47 -13.63
C ARG A 373 9.01 9.04 -14.14
N ARG A 374 8.92 7.84 -14.73
CA ARG A 374 7.66 7.35 -15.32
C ARG A 374 6.62 7.04 -14.25
N ALA A 375 7.03 6.51 -13.09
CA ALA A 375 6.13 6.28 -11.97
C ALA A 375 5.61 7.59 -11.38
N PHE A 376 6.47 8.60 -11.25
CA PHE A 376 6.09 9.94 -10.82
C PHE A 376 5.06 10.58 -11.77
N GLU A 377 5.24 10.46 -13.08
CA GLU A 377 4.27 10.95 -14.07
C GLU A 377 2.89 10.30 -13.93
N ILE A 378 2.85 8.98 -13.77
CA ILE A 378 1.59 8.26 -13.53
C ILE A 378 0.94 8.78 -12.25
N TRP A 379 1.71 8.93 -11.18
CA TRP A 379 1.22 9.41 -9.89
C TRP A 379 0.68 10.84 -9.96
N GLN A 380 1.40 11.78 -10.57
CA GLN A 380 0.97 13.18 -10.70
C GLN A 380 -0.34 13.33 -11.47
N ARG A 381 -0.50 12.62 -12.60
CA ARG A 381 -1.75 12.63 -13.39
C ARG A 381 -2.99 12.18 -12.60
N HIS A 382 -2.81 11.40 -11.55
CA HIS A 382 -3.93 10.96 -10.68
C HIS A 382 -4.10 11.85 -9.44
N ARG A 383 -3.20 12.82 -9.21
CA ARG A 383 -3.34 13.84 -8.16
C ARG A 383 -3.99 15.12 -8.68
N GLU A 384 -3.79 15.44 -9.96
CA GLU A 384 -4.50 16.54 -10.62
C GLU A 384 -6.00 16.17 -10.71
N PRO A 385 -6.91 17.00 -10.19
CA PRO A 385 -8.33 16.80 -10.46
C PRO A 385 -8.53 16.85 -11.97
N GLU A 386 -9.28 15.90 -12.54
CA GLU A 386 -9.81 16.07 -13.91
C GLU A 386 -10.50 17.44 -13.92
N GLU A 387 -10.01 18.36 -14.75
CA GLU A 387 -10.79 19.55 -15.09
C GLU A 387 -12.13 19.01 -15.63
N GLU A 388 -13.17 19.05 -14.79
CA GLU A 388 -14.53 18.88 -15.29
C GLU A 388 -14.67 19.96 -16.36
N ASP A 389 -14.75 19.54 -17.62
CA ASP A 389 -15.24 20.35 -18.73
C ASP A 389 -16.64 20.83 -18.34
N ILE A 390 -16.70 21.95 -17.64
CA ILE A 390 -17.90 22.72 -17.41
C ILE A 390 -18.16 23.44 -18.74
N GLU A 391 -18.88 22.77 -19.63
CA GLU A 391 -19.71 23.42 -20.65
C GLU A 391 -21.07 23.83 -20.07
#